data_AF-A0A1Y2LMX4-F1
#
_entry.id   AF-A0A1Y2LMX4-F1
#
_cell.length_a   1.000
_cell.length_b   1.000
_cell.length_c   1.000
_cell.angle_alpha   90.00
_cell.angle_beta   90.00
_cell.angle_gamma   90.00
#
_symmetry.space_group_name_H-M   'P 1'
#
loop_
_entity.id
_entity.type
_entity.pdbx_description
1 polymer ?
#
loop_
_entity_poly.entity_id
_entity_poly.type
_entity_poly.pdbx_seq_one_letter_code
_entity_poly.pdbx_strand_id
1 'polypeptide(L)'
;MSELAFCKTFLGAIDSRPIKLSSDYVSDARTYPATGVPILPRLPQGHPQRPAPKTASNATSTITITLKPMKPTTPTLPLSSIDPAKTSVYDLKSSYASSTSIPAAKIKILYKKKPVTDSKLVSEIIGADAGAEVEFGVMVMGGATAGVASPSAESPAESPAAVAPSESEKGLAGTGAAAAVGPSGKELVATEEFWGDLKNFVFQRIKDEQEGERLVGVFKKAWEADR
;
A
#
# COMPACT_ATOMS: atom_id res chain seq x y z
N MET A 1 7.95 60.16 25.86
CA MET A 1 6.76 60.45 26.71
C MET A 1 5.47 59.76 26.21
N SER A 2 5.35 59.34 24.95
CA SER A 2 4.12 58.74 24.39
C SER A 2 3.92 57.24 24.72
N GLU A 3 4.99 56.43 24.73
CA GLU A 3 4.89 54.98 24.93
C GLU A 3 4.41 54.61 26.34
N LEU A 4 4.88 55.30 27.37
CA LEU A 4 4.48 55.03 28.75
C LEU A 4 2.99 55.38 28.97
N ALA A 5 2.49 56.43 28.32
CA ALA A 5 1.07 56.78 28.32
C ALA A 5 0.25 55.72 27.58
N PHE A 6 0.71 55.27 26.41
CA PHE A 6 0.09 54.17 25.66
C PHE A 6 0.00 52.89 26.50
N CYS A 7 1.12 52.45 27.09
CA CYS A 7 1.15 51.26 27.94
C CYS A 7 0.16 51.36 29.10
N LYS A 8 0.11 52.50 29.80
CA LYS A 8 -0.86 52.71 30.90
C LYS A 8 -2.31 52.62 30.42
N THR A 9 -2.63 53.25 29.27
CA THR A 9 -3.98 53.18 28.71
C THR A 9 -4.36 51.78 28.23
N PHE A 10 -3.40 51.05 27.63
CA PHE A 10 -3.61 49.69 27.14
C PHE A 10 -3.79 48.71 28.31
N LEU A 11 -2.97 48.81 29.36
CA LEU A 11 -3.11 48.00 30.56
C LEU A 11 -4.47 48.25 31.25
N GLY A 12 -4.92 49.50 31.34
CA GLY A 12 -6.27 49.80 31.86
C GLY A 12 -7.40 49.22 31.00
N ALA A 13 -7.22 49.17 29.68
CA ALA A 13 -8.21 48.62 28.76
C ALA A 13 -8.28 47.07 28.77
N ILE A 14 -7.21 46.37 29.15
CA ILE A 14 -7.22 44.90 29.33
C ILE A 14 -7.70 44.50 30.73
N ASP A 15 -7.38 45.28 31.75
CA ASP A 15 -7.74 45.00 33.15
C ASP A 15 -9.23 45.19 33.44
N SER A 16 -9.87 46.11 32.71
CA SER A 16 -11.33 46.33 32.78
C SER A 16 -12.17 45.24 32.12
N ARG A 17 -11.56 44.26 31.44
CA ARG A 17 -12.29 43.19 30.76
C ARG A 17 -12.38 41.95 31.66
N PRO A 18 -13.56 41.32 31.77
CA PRO A 18 -13.72 40.12 32.60
C PRO A 18 -12.87 38.96 32.06
N ILE A 19 -12.11 38.33 32.95
CA ILE A 19 -11.25 37.17 32.63
C ILE A 19 -12.08 35.93 32.25
N LYS A 20 -13.32 35.84 32.78
CA LYS A 20 -14.26 34.75 32.50
C LYS A 20 -15.59 35.34 32.05
N LEU A 21 -16.09 34.88 30.92
CA LEU A 21 -17.44 35.19 30.44
C LEU A 21 -18.41 34.16 31.06
N SER A 22 -19.58 34.61 31.53
CA SER A 22 -20.64 33.71 32.01
C SER A 22 -21.30 32.97 30.86
N SER A 23 -21.99 31.87 31.14
CA SER A 23 -22.71 31.09 30.12
C SER A 23 -23.77 31.91 29.38
N ASP A 24 -24.34 32.94 30.03
CA ASP A 24 -25.38 33.81 29.48
C ASP A 24 -24.81 35.08 28.83
N TYR A 25 -23.49 35.19 28.68
CA TYR A 25 -22.88 36.35 28.05
C TYR A 25 -23.25 36.41 26.56
N VAL A 26 -24.05 37.41 26.18
CA VAL A 26 -24.40 37.72 24.80
C VAL A 26 -23.84 39.11 24.46
N SER A 27 -23.08 39.19 23.39
CA SER A 27 -22.56 40.46 22.83
C SER A 27 -23.13 40.68 21.44
N ASP A 28 -23.73 41.84 21.20
CA ASP A 28 -24.27 42.19 19.90
C ASP A 28 -23.12 42.53 18.94
N ALA A 29 -23.02 41.76 17.85
CA ALA A 29 -22.03 41.93 16.80
C ALA A 29 -22.00 43.35 16.20
N ARG A 30 -23.12 44.08 16.27
CA ARG A 30 -23.26 45.47 15.77
C ARG A 30 -22.63 46.52 16.66
N THR A 31 -22.33 46.19 17.92
CA THR A 31 -21.72 47.11 18.89
C THR A 31 -20.19 47.13 18.78
N TYR A 32 -19.59 46.15 18.10
CA TYR A 32 -18.16 46.16 17.88
C TYR A 32 -17.76 47.28 16.92
N PRO A 33 -16.68 48.04 17.24
CA PRO A 33 -16.16 49.00 16.29
C PRO A 33 -15.75 48.26 15.01
N ALA A 34 -16.02 48.87 13.85
CA ALA A 34 -15.59 48.36 12.54
C ALA A 34 -14.06 48.52 12.39
N THR A 35 -13.29 47.85 13.25
CA THR A 35 -11.85 47.71 13.08
C THR A 35 -11.64 46.75 11.92
N GLY A 36 -11.10 47.25 10.82
CA GLY A 36 -10.61 46.38 9.75
C GLY A 36 -9.72 45.31 10.37
N VAL A 37 -9.95 44.05 10.00
CA VAL A 37 -9.14 42.93 10.50
C VAL A 37 -7.68 43.29 10.29
N PRO A 38 -6.82 43.28 11.33
CA PRO A 38 -5.41 43.54 11.15
C PRO A 38 -4.85 42.44 10.25
N ILE A 39 -4.79 42.73 8.96
CA ILE A 39 -4.18 41.84 7.99
C ILE A 39 -2.69 41.83 8.29
N LEU A 40 -2.15 40.65 8.51
CA LEU A 40 -0.70 40.49 8.58
C LEU A 40 -0.10 41.12 7.30
N PRO A 41 1.05 41.81 7.41
CA PRO A 41 1.78 42.26 6.25
C PRO A 41 1.84 41.12 5.23
N ARG A 42 1.42 41.39 3.98
CA ARG A 42 1.46 40.37 2.93
C ARG A 42 2.88 39.81 2.85
N LEU A 43 3.02 38.50 3.03
CA LEU A 43 4.33 37.86 2.92
C LEU A 43 4.91 38.22 1.53
N PRO A 44 6.21 38.53 1.43
CA PRO A 44 6.85 38.78 0.14
C PRO A 44 6.55 37.62 -0.79
N GLN A 45 6.11 37.93 -2.01
CA GLN A 45 5.85 36.92 -3.03
C GLN A 45 7.19 36.32 -3.47
N GLY A 46 7.38 35.04 -3.11
CA GLY A 46 8.60 34.30 -3.35
C GLY A 46 8.66 33.16 -2.36
N HIS A 47 8.06 32.02 -2.71
CA HIS A 47 8.32 30.81 -1.93
C HIS A 47 9.81 30.48 -2.10
N PRO A 48 10.58 30.21 -1.03
CA PRO A 48 11.94 29.73 -1.21
C PRO A 48 11.90 28.52 -2.13
N GLN A 49 12.61 28.59 -3.25
CA GLN A 49 12.73 27.48 -4.19
C GLN A 49 13.13 26.26 -3.36
N ARG A 50 12.32 25.20 -3.39
CA ARG A 50 12.70 23.93 -2.76
C ARG A 50 14.14 23.65 -3.23
N PRO A 51 15.10 23.48 -2.30
CA PRO A 51 16.45 23.11 -2.70
C PRO A 51 16.29 21.94 -3.66
N ALA A 52 16.88 22.06 -4.86
CA ALA A 52 16.88 20.95 -5.80
C ALA A 52 17.24 19.72 -4.96
N PRO A 53 16.43 18.64 -5.00
CA PRO A 53 16.75 17.45 -4.24
C PRO A 53 18.21 17.19 -4.56
N LYS A 54 19.07 17.17 -3.53
CA LYS A 54 20.47 16.79 -3.73
C LYS A 54 20.33 15.55 -4.58
N THR A 55 20.76 15.63 -5.84
CA THR A 55 20.99 14.45 -6.65
C THR A 55 22.02 13.74 -5.82
N ALA A 56 21.54 12.88 -4.91
CA ALA A 56 22.34 11.90 -4.27
C ALA A 56 23.05 11.30 -5.45
N SER A 57 24.37 11.54 -5.48
CA SER A 57 25.27 10.87 -6.40
C SER A 57 24.71 9.47 -6.49
N ASN A 58 24.21 9.11 -7.66
CA ASN A 58 23.56 7.84 -7.91
C ASN A 58 24.67 6.80 -7.96
N ALA A 59 25.44 6.69 -6.87
CA ALA A 59 26.14 5.50 -6.47
C ALA A 59 25.02 4.54 -6.08
N THR A 60 24.33 4.01 -7.09
CA THR A 60 23.58 2.79 -6.97
C THR A 60 24.62 1.77 -6.50
N SER A 61 24.70 1.53 -5.19
CA SER A 61 25.48 0.45 -4.61
C SER A 61 24.75 -0.84 -4.97
N THR A 62 24.78 -1.16 -6.25
CA THR A 62 24.18 -2.36 -6.79
C THR A 62 25.04 -3.52 -6.36
N ILE A 63 24.43 -4.52 -5.75
CA ILE A 63 25.12 -5.69 -5.26
C ILE A 63 24.79 -6.84 -6.21
N THR A 64 25.77 -7.71 -6.45
CA THR A 64 25.54 -8.98 -7.13
C THR A 64 25.14 -10.02 -6.10
N ILE A 65 23.93 -10.55 -6.23
CA ILE A 65 23.36 -11.51 -5.28
C ILE A 65 23.34 -12.89 -5.90
N THR A 66 24.00 -13.85 -5.26
CA THR A 66 24.03 -15.24 -5.73
C THR A 66 23.09 -16.09 -4.88
N LEU A 67 22.01 -16.60 -5.48
CA LEU A 67 21.05 -17.49 -4.83
C LEU A 67 21.49 -18.94 -4.98
N LYS A 68 22.11 -19.50 -3.93
CA LYS A 68 22.65 -20.86 -3.91
C LYS A 68 21.66 -21.84 -3.28
N PRO A 69 21.08 -22.76 -4.05
CA PRO A 69 20.19 -23.77 -3.48
C PRO A 69 20.94 -24.77 -2.62
N MET A 70 20.30 -25.21 -1.54
CA MET A 70 20.84 -26.23 -0.64
C MET A 70 20.64 -27.66 -1.16
N LYS A 71 19.76 -27.85 -2.15
CA LYS A 71 19.56 -29.13 -2.84
C LYS A 71 20.24 -29.07 -4.21
N PRO A 72 21.03 -30.08 -4.59
CA PRO A 72 21.73 -30.10 -5.88
C PRO A 72 20.78 -30.25 -7.09
N THR A 73 19.48 -30.39 -6.86
CA THR A 73 18.43 -30.58 -7.88
C THR A 73 17.94 -29.28 -8.53
N THR A 74 18.42 -28.12 -8.07
CA THR A 74 17.98 -26.80 -8.55
C THR A 74 19.19 -25.94 -8.90
N PRO A 75 19.13 -25.11 -9.96
CA PRO A 75 20.26 -24.30 -10.39
C PRO A 75 20.49 -23.10 -9.46
N THR A 76 21.76 -22.67 -9.38
CA THR A 76 22.18 -21.41 -8.76
C THR A 76 21.77 -20.24 -9.65
N LEU A 77 21.15 -19.22 -9.09
CA LEU A 77 20.72 -18.03 -9.85
C LEU A 77 21.53 -16.80 -9.41
N PRO A 78 22.45 -16.29 -10.26
CA PRO A 78 23.08 -15.00 -10.04
C PRO A 78 22.12 -13.89 -10.47
N LEU A 79 21.91 -12.91 -9.58
CA LEU A 79 21.14 -11.71 -9.84
C LEU A 79 22.07 -10.50 -9.75
N SER A 80 22.41 -9.93 -10.90
CA SER A 80 23.28 -8.76 -11.01
C SER A 80 22.49 -7.46 -10.89
N SER A 81 23.16 -6.40 -10.45
CA SER A 81 22.63 -5.03 -10.42
C SER A 81 21.42 -4.81 -9.49
N ILE A 82 21.35 -5.50 -8.34
CA ILE A 82 20.23 -5.34 -7.39
C ILE A 82 20.49 -4.16 -6.45
N ASP A 83 19.49 -3.27 -6.32
CA ASP A 83 19.47 -2.22 -5.30
C ASP A 83 19.01 -2.80 -3.96
N PRO A 84 19.90 -2.94 -2.96
CA PRO A 84 19.56 -3.54 -1.67
C PRO A 84 18.56 -2.71 -0.85
N ALA A 85 18.42 -1.41 -1.13
CA ALA A 85 17.52 -0.53 -0.39
C ALA A 85 16.07 -0.59 -0.90
N LYS A 86 15.86 -1.01 -2.14
CA LYS A 86 14.52 -1.13 -2.75
C LYS A 86 14.04 -2.55 -2.90
N THR A 87 14.95 -3.52 -2.87
CA THR A 87 14.61 -4.92 -3.13
C THR A 87 14.28 -5.64 -1.83
N SER A 88 13.11 -6.27 -1.77
CA SER A 88 12.70 -7.11 -0.66
C SER A 88 13.14 -8.56 -0.83
N VAL A 89 13.13 -9.35 0.25
CA VAL A 89 13.37 -10.80 0.17
C VAL A 89 12.27 -11.50 -0.63
N TYR A 90 11.05 -10.98 -0.60
CA TYR A 90 9.96 -11.48 -1.45
C TYR A 90 10.29 -11.36 -2.94
N ASP A 91 10.93 -10.28 -3.37
CA ASP A 91 11.31 -10.08 -4.77
C ASP A 91 12.38 -11.08 -5.21
N LEU A 92 13.36 -11.36 -4.35
CA LEU A 92 14.36 -12.40 -4.59
C LEU A 92 13.70 -13.79 -4.68
N LYS A 93 12.70 -14.04 -3.84
CA LYS A 93 11.93 -15.30 -3.83
C LYS A 93 11.10 -15.46 -5.10
N SER A 94 10.46 -14.38 -5.56
CA SER A 94 9.68 -14.34 -6.79
C SER A 94 10.56 -14.52 -8.03
N SER A 95 11.73 -13.88 -8.07
CA SER A 95 12.71 -14.07 -9.15
C SER A 95 13.19 -15.51 -9.23
N TYR A 96 13.51 -16.14 -8.08
CA TYR A 96 13.93 -17.53 -8.04
C TYR A 96 12.81 -18.51 -8.42
N ALA A 97 11.58 -18.24 -7.97
CA ALA A 97 10.39 -19.00 -8.32
C ALA A 97 10.11 -18.98 -9.83
N SER A 98 10.25 -17.80 -10.45
CA SER A 98 10.06 -17.60 -11.89
C SER A 98 11.11 -18.36 -12.72
N SER A 99 12.38 -18.32 -12.30
CA SER A 99 13.45 -19.02 -13.01
C SER A 99 13.41 -20.54 -12.84
N THR A 100 12.94 -21.04 -11.70
CA THR A 100 12.96 -22.47 -11.37
C THR A 100 11.60 -23.15 -11.54
N SER A 101 10.53 -22.39 -11.85
CA SER A 101 9.15 -22.85 -11.90
C SER A 101 8.67 -23.55 -10.61
N ILE A 102 9.23 -23.15 -9.46
CA ILE A 102 8.86 -23.68 -8.14
C ILE A 102 7.99 -22.62 -7.44
N PRO A 103 6.82 -22.97 -6.89
CA PRO A 103 5.97 -22.01 -6.20
C PRO A 103 6.68 -21.31 -5.03
N ALA A 104 6.54 -19.99 -4.93
CA ALA A 104 7.16 -19.16 -3.89
C ALA A 104 6.84 -19.65 -2.47
N ALA A 105 5.64 -20.20 -2.23
CA ALA A 105 5.24 -20.76 -0.93
C ALA A 105 6.14 -21.91 -0.44
N LYS A 106 6.81 -22.62 -1.36
CA LYS A 106 7.71 -23.74 -1.06
C LYS A 106 9.16 -23.29 -0.91
N ILE A 107 9.46 -22.00 -1.03
CA ILE A 107 10.84 -21.48 -1.04
C ILE A 107 11.09 -20.68 0.24
N LYS A 108 12.14 -21.04 0.98
CA LYS A 108 12.71 -20.25 2.07
C LYS A 108 14.07 -19.71 1.66
N ILE A 109 14.27 -18.41 1.84
CA ILE A 109 15.56 -17.75 1.64
C ILE A 109 16.28 -17.70 2.98
N LEU A 110 17.57 -18.02 2.97
CA LEU A 110 18.44 -18.05 4.11
C LEU A 110 19.60 -17.08 3.90
N TYR A 111 19.92 -16.34 4.94
CA TYR A 111 21.16 -15.56 5.02
C TYR A 111 22.00 -16.10 6.18
N LYS A 112 23.28 -16.41 5.95
CA LYS A 112 24.16 -17.04 6.96
C LYS A 112 23.52 -18.27 7.65
N LYS A 113 22.85 -19.12 6.86
CA LYS A 113 22.10 -20.32 7.33
C LYS A 113 20.90 -20.04 8.24
N LYS A 114 20.43 -18.79 8.35
CA LYS A 114 19.22 -18.41 9.09
C LYS A 114 18.09 -18.07 8.12
N PRO A 115 16.86 -18.58 8.30
CA PRO A 115 15.73 -18.22 7.45
C PRO A 115 15.36 -16.75 7.65
N VAL A 116 15.07 -16.06 6.55
CA VAL A 116 14.78 -14.64 6.54
C VAL A 116 13.31 -14.41 6.19
N THR A 117 12.69 -13.41 6.84
CA THR A 117 11.31 -12.99 6.59
C THR A 117 11.20 -12.22 5.28
N ASP A 118 10.14 -12.48 4.52
CA ASP A 118 9.93 -11.93 3.18
C ASP A 118 9.71 -10.41 3.16
N SER A 119 9.19 -9.85 4.26
CA SER A 119 8.91 -8.41 4.41
C SER A 119 10.16 -7.54 4.63
N LYS A 120 11.33 -8.15 4.86
CA LYS A 120 12.57 -7.40 5.11
C LYS A 120 13.23 -6.99 3.81
N LEU A 121 13.87 -5.83 3.84
CA LEU A 121 14.71 -5.35 2.75
C LEU A 121 16.08 -6.01 2.80
N VAL A 122 16.68 -6.20 1.63
CA VAL A 122 18.01 -6.79 1.48
C VAL A 122 19.07 -5.99 2.27
N SER A 123 18.94 -4.66 2.32
CA SER A 123 19.78 -3.75 3.12
C SER A 123 19.73 -4.03 4.63
N GLU A 124 18.57 -4.40 5.17
CA GLU A 124 18.40 -4.68 6.61
C GLU A 124 19.01 -6.02 7.02
N ILE A 125 19.17 -6.94 6.06
CA ILE A 125 19.63 -8.30 6.32
C ILE A 125 21.14 -8.38 6.22
N ILE A 126 21.72 -7.71 5.22
CA ILE A 126 23.16 -7.72 4.99
C ILE A 126 23.85 -6.72 5.95
N GLY A 127 23.15 -5.66 6.34
CA GLY A 127 23.68 -4.57 7.15
C GLY A 127 24.57 -3.63 6.34
N ALA A 128 25.06 -2.57 6.97
CA ALA A 128 25.94 -1.58 6.33
C ALA A 128 27.32 -2.14 5.88
N ASP A 129 27.61 -3.39 6.20
CA ASP A 129 28.83 -4.12 5.88
C ASP A 129 28.54 -5.19 4.80
N ALA A 130 28.05 -4.74 3.66
CA ALA A 130 27.78 -5.59 2.50
C ALA A 130 28.92 -5.46 1.51
N GLY A 131 29.70 -6.53 1.33
CA GLY A 131 30.58 -6.66 0.17
C GLY A 131 29.77 -6.56 -1.14
N ALA A 132 30.45 -6.26 -2.25
CA ALA A 132 29.80 -6.13 -3.57
C ALA A 132 29.13 -7.44 -4.07
N GLU A 133 29.44 -8.57 -3.42
CA GLU A 133 28.88 -9.89 -3.70
C GLU A 133 28.33 -10.51 -2.42
N VAL A 134 27.06 -10.95 -2.45
CA VAL A 134 26.36 -11.50 -1.29
C VAL A 134 25.64 -12.79 -1.65
N GLU A 135 25.92 -13.83 -0.87
CA GLU A 135 25.33 -15.16 -1.05
C GLU A 135 24.10 -15.35 -0.15
N PHE A 136 23.00 -15.79 -0.76
CA PHE A 136 21.82 -16.27 -0.03
C PHE A 136 21.59 -17.75 -0.33
N GLY A 137 21.30 -18.52 0.72
CA GLY A 137 20.90 -19.91 0.60
C GLY A 137 19.43 -20.03 0.22
N VAL A 138 19.08 -20.92 -0.71
CA VAL A 138 17.69 -21.23 -1.02
C VAL A 138 17.33 -22.63 -0.54
N MET A 139 16.37 -22.72 0.37
CA MET A 139 15.82 -23.98 0.85
C MET A 139 14.44 -24.20 0.24
N VAL A 140 14.34 -25.19 -0.65
CA VAL A 140 13.07 -25.62 -1.23
C VAL A 140 12.45 -26.70 -0.32
N MET A 141 11.28 -26.40 0.25
CA MET A 141 10.48 -27.33 1.06
C MET A 141 9.50 -28.11 0.17
N GLY A 142 9.53 -29.44 0.27
CA GLY A 142 8.77 -30.34 -0.61
C GLY A 142 9.54 -30.73 -1.86
N GLY A 143 9.49 -32.00 -2.23
CA GLY A 143 10.21 -32.58 -3.38
C GLY A 143 9.69 -32.10 -4.75
N ALA A 144 9.79 -30.81 -5.02
CA ALA A 144 9.54 -30.24 -6.33
C ALA A 144 10.87 -30.24 -7.11
N THR A 145 11.05 -31.25 -7.96
CA THR A 145 12.08 -31.26 -9.00
C THR A 145 11.65 -30.35 -10.14
N ALA A 146 12.60 -29.64 -10.74
CA ALA A 146 12.35 -28.78 -11.89
C ALA A 146 12.09 -29.64 -13.15
N GLY A 147 10.84 -29.65 -13.61
CA GLY A 147 10.40 -29.82 -15.00
C GLY A 147 10.48 -31.21 -15.66
N VAL A 148 9.30 -31.82 -15.92
CA VAL A 148 8.90 -32.42 -17.22
C VAL A 148 7.38 -32.25 -17.38
N ALA A 149 6.93 -31.94 -18.60
CA ALA A 149 5.56 -31.61 -18.99
C ALA A 149 4.59 -32.82 -19.07
N SER A 150 3.34 -32.59 -18.60
CA SER A 150 2.00 -33.14 -18.95
C SER A 150 1.74 -34.66 -19.12
N PRO A 151 0.45 -35.14 -19.12
CA PRO A 151 -0.79 -34.69 -18.47
C PRO A 151 -1.52 -35.84 -17.70
N SER A 152 -2.77 -35.62 -17.29
CA SER A 152 -3.74 -36.55 -16.63
C SER A 152 -3.66 -36.57 -15.11
N ALA A 153 -4.72 -36.82 -14.34
CA ALA A 153 -6.18 -36.69 -14.40
C ALA A 153 -6.63 -37.14 -12.99
N GLU A 154 -7.81 -36.69 -12.56
CA GLU A 154 -8.63 -37.31 -11.49
C GLU A 154 -8.28 -37.02 -10.01
N SER A 155 -9.14 -36.17 -9.43
CA SER A 155 -9.64 -36.21 -8.04
C SER A 155 -10.33 -37.58 -7.76
N PRO A 156 -10.78 -37.98 -6.53
CA PRO A 156 -11.59 -37.17 -5.59
C PRO A 156 -11.49 -37.44 -4.05
N ALA A 157 -12.15 -36.54 -3.30
CA ALA A 157 -12.67 -36.61 -1.91
C ALA A 157 -11.62 -36.63 -0.77
N GLU A 158 -11.75 -35.90 0.35
CA GLU A 158 -12.93 -35.62 1.18
C GLU A 158 -12.67 -34.36 2.07
N SER A 159 -13.69 -33.51 2.25
CA SER A 159 -13.81 -32.45 3.28
C SER A 159 -14.24 -33.10 4.64
N PRO A 160 -14.32 -32.45 5.85
CA PRO A 160 -14.83 -31.08 6.08
C PRO A 160 -14.36 -30.27 7.33
N ALA A 161 -14.97 -29.08 7.48
CA ALA A 161 -15.10 -28.15 8.63
C ALA A 161 -14.01 -27.04 8.80
N ALA A 162 -14.24 -25.76 8.44
CA ALA A 162 -15.03 -24.69 9.12
C ALA A 162 -14.30 -24.14 10.37
N VAL A 163 -14.00 -22.84 10.63
CA VAL A 163 -14.69 -21.54 10.39
C VAL A 163 -13.74 -20.32 10.63
N ALA A 164 -13.86 -19.28 9.77
CA ALA A 164 -13.87 -17.80 10.02
C ALA A 164 -12.66 -17.03 10.66
N PRO A 165 -12.60 -15.67 10.60
CA PRO A 165 -12.81 -14.75 9.46
C PRO A 165 -11.71 -13.65 9.38
N SER A 166 -11.58 -12.94 8.25
CA SER A 166 -10.93 -11.61 8.22
C SER A 166 -11.69 -10.64 7.32
N GLU A 167 -12.39 -9.71 7.95
CA GLU A 167 -12.75 -8.41 7.39
C GLU A 167 -11.53 -7.48 7.48
N SER A 168 -11.20 -6.79 6.38
CA SER A 168 -10.83 -5.36 6.34
C SER A 168 -10.02 -5.09 5.07
N GLU A 169 -10.68 -4.70 3.98
CA GLU A 169 -10.22 -3.49 3.29
C GLU A 169 -11.35 -2.88 2.47
N LYS A 170 -11.79 -1.71 2.94
CA LYS A 170 -12.55 -0.73 2.18
C LYS A 170 -11.56 0.39 1.89
N GLY A 171 -11.45 0.77 0.62
CA GLY A 171 -11.22 2.17 0.27
C GLY A 171 -9.94 2.50 -0.51
N LEU A 172 -9.99 2.22 -1.81
CA LEU A 172 -9.93 3.21 -2.90
C LEU A 172 -8.82 4.29 -2.91
N ALA A 173 -8.04 4.21 -4.00
CA ALA A 173 -7.50 5.26 -4.89
C ALA A 173 -5.96 5.27 -4.97
N GLY A 174 -5.30 5.10 -6.12
CA GLY A 174 -5.81 4.94 -7.47
C GLY A 174 -4.66 4.87 -8.49
N THR A 175 -5.08 4.67 -9.75
CA THR A 175 -4.36 4.97 -11.01
C THR A 175 -3.06 4.23 -11.30
N GLY A 176 -3.21 3.17 -12.10
CA GLY A 176 -2.13 2.62 -12.92
C GLY A 176 -2.68 1.43 -13.68
N ALA A 177 -2.89 1.60 -14.99
CA ALA A 177 -3.38 0.57 -15.90
C ALA A 177 -2.55 -0.71 -15.77
N ALA A 178 -3.05 -1.68 -15.01
CA ALA A 178 -2.50 -3.03 -14.96
C ALA A 178 -3.36 -3.89 -15.87
N ALA A 179 -2.75 -4.27 -17.01
CA ALA A 179 -3.31 -5.13 -18.02
C ALA A 179 -3.94 -6.38 -17.39
N ALA A 180 -5.11 -6.73 -17.91
CA ALA A 180 -5.86 -7.93 -17.56
C ALA A 180 -4.95 -9.17 -17.67
N VAL A 181 -4.75 -9.85 -16.53
CA VAL A 181 -4.28 -11.23 -16.48
C VAL A 181 -5.54 -12.09 -16.40
N GLY A 182 -5.97 -12.65 -17.53
CA GLY A 182 -7.17 -13.49 -17.65
C GLY A 182 -8.01 -13.18 -18.89
N PRO A 183 -8.99 -14.04 -19.24
CA PRO A 183 -9.89 -13.81 -20.38
C PRO A 183 -10.45 -12.39 -20.33
N SER A 184 -10.71 -11.78 -21.49
CA SER A 184 -11.03 -10.36 -21.60
C SER A 184 -12.11 -9.99 -20.58
N GLY A 185 -12.01 -8.82 -19.92
CA GLY A 185 -12.98 -8.41 -18.88
C GLY A 185 -14.44 -8.44 -19.36
N LYS A 186 -14.66 -8.38 -20.68
CA LYS A 186 -15.98 -8.55 -21.31
C LYS A 186 -16.52 -9.98 -21.26
N GLU A 187 -15.66 -10.99 -21.31
CA GLU A 187 -16.02 -12.42 -21.26
C GLU A 187 -16.38 -12.84 -19.83
N LEU A 188 -15.68 -12.32 -18.82
CA LEU A 188 -15.99 -12.55 -17.40
C LEU A 188 -17.36 -11.99 -16.99
N VAL A 189 -17.71 -10.78 -17.47
CA VAL A 189 -19.02 -10.16 -17.18
C VAL A 189 -20.16 -10.89 -17.90
N ALA A 190 -19.86 -11.67 -18.94
CA ALA A 190 -20.86 -12.50 -19.62
C ALA A 190 -21.24 -13.77 -18.83
N THR A 191 -20.41 -14.19 -17.88
CA THR A 191 -20.66 -15.39 -17.06
C THR A 191 -21.69 -15.12 -15.95
N GLU A 192 -22.60 -16.07 -15.71
CA GLU A 192 -23.60 -15.94 -14.63
C GLU A 192 -22.98 -15.92 -13.23
N GLU A 193 -21.81 -16.54 -13.06
CA GLU A 193 -21.03 -16.56 -11.82
C GLU A 193 -20.67 -15.14 -11.35
N PHE A 194 -20.28 -14.26 -12.29
CA PHE A 194 -19.98 -12.86 -11.98
C PHE A 194 -21.20 -12.12 -11.43
N TRP A 195 -22.38 -12.34 -12.00
CA TRP A 195 -23.62 -11.70 -11.56
C TRP A 195 -24.10 -12.26 -10.22
N GLY A 196 -23.86 -13.55 -9.95
CA GLY A 196 -24.08 -14.17 -8.64
C GLY A 196 -23.20 -13.56 -7.56
N ASP A 197 -21.90 -13.39 -7.84
CA ASP A 197 -20.95 -12.77 -6.92
C ASP A 197 -21.25 -11.29 -6.68
N LEU A 198 -21.63 -10.55 -7.72
CA LEU A 198 -22.05 -9.15 -7.59
C LEU A 198 -23.30 -9.03 -6.71
N LYS A 199 -24.30 -9.92 -6.90
CA LYS A 199 -25.50 -9.97 -6.06
C LYS A 199 -25.15 -10.22 -4.60
N ASN A 200 -24.31 -11.21 -4.33
CA ASN A 200 -23.85 -11.53 -2.97
C ASN A 200 -23.09 -10.37 -2.33
N PHE A 201 -22.20 -9.71 -3.08
CA PHE A 201 -21.46 -8.54 -2.60
C PHE A 201 -22.39 -7.38 -2.23
N VAL A 202 -23.35 -7.06 -3.09
CA VAL A 202 -24.30 -5.96 -2.87
C VAL A 202 -25.19 -6.27 -1.67
N PHE A 203 -25.71 -7.49 -1.55
CA PHE A 203 -26.49 -7.93 -0.39
C PHE A 203 -25.70 -7.84 0.91
N GLN A 204 -24.43 -8.25 0.91
CA GLN A 204 -23.57 -8.19 2.09
C GLN A 204 -23.32 -6.74 2.56
N ARG A 205 -23.23 -5.79 1.62
CA ARG A 205 -22.92 -4.39 1.93
C ARG A 205 -24.13 -3.55 2.31
N ILE A 206 -25.26 -3.77 1.65
CA ILE A 206 -26.46 -2.96 1.84
C ILE A 206 -27.38 -3.58 2.91
N LYS A 207 -27.29 -4.90 3.14
CA LYS A 207 -28.16 -5.65 4.06
C LYS A 207 -29.66 -5.47 3.77
N ASP A 208 -29.98 -5.13 2.52
CA ASP A 208 -31.32 -4.99 1.98
C ASP A 208 -31.40 -5.83 0.70
N GLU A 209 -32.29 -6.83 0.73
CA GLU A 209 -32.47 -7.78 -0.37
C GLU A 209 -33.19 -7.12 -1.56
N GLN A 210 -34.18 -6.26 -1.30
CA GLN A 210 -34.97 -5.64 -2.37
C GLN A 210 -34.15 -4.60 -3.14
N GLU A 211 -33.42 -3.73 -2.45
CA GLU A 211 -32.60 -2.72 -3.12
C GLU A 211 -31.37 -3.36 -3.78
N GLY A 212 -30.83 -4.44 -3.21
CA GLY A 212 -29.74 -5.19 -3.83
C GLY A 212 -30.14 -5.86 -5.15
N GLU A 213 -31.33 -6.45 -5.25
CA GLU A 213 -31.83 -7.01 -6.50
C GLU A 213 -32.09 -5.92 -7.53
N ARG A 214 -32.63 -4.78 -7.09
CA ARG A 214 -32.85 -3.62 -7.97
C ARG A 214 -31.55 -3.13 -8.59
N LEU A 215 -30.50 -2.96 -7.79
CA LEU A 215 -29.19 -2.46 -8.26
C LEU A 215 -28.54 -3.43 -9.23
N VAL A 216 -28.48 -4.73 -8.90
CA VAL A 216 -27.93 -5.76 -9.79
C VAL A 216 -28.71 -5.82 -11.10
N GLY A 217 -30.05 -5.71 -11.03
CA GLY A 217 -30.91 -5.65 -12.21
C GLY A 217 -30.65 -4.43 -13.11
N VAL A 218 -30.33 -3.26 -12.52
CA VAL A 218 -29.94 -2.07 -13.30
C VAL A 218 -28.61 -2.28 -14.01
N PHE A 219 -27.60 -2.81 -13.32
CA PHE A 219 -26.30 -3.11 -13.94
C PHE A 219 -26.43 -4.12 -15.06
N LYS A 220 -27.21 -5.19 -14.87
CA LYS A 220 -27.44 -6.22 -15.89
C LYS A 220 -28.15 -5.65 -17.12
N LYS A 221 -29.22 -4.86 -16.93
CA LYS A 221 -29.92 -4.18 -18.04
C LYS A 221 -29.03 -3.21 -18.80
N ALA A 222 -28.22 -2.43 -18.10
CA ALA A 222 -27.28 -1.50 -18.73
C ALA A 222 -26.22 -2.24 -19.56
N TRP A 223 -25.71 -3.35 -19.04
CA TRP A 223 -24.76 -4.20 -19.75
C TRP A 223 -25.40 -4.88 -20.98
N GLU A 224 -26.62 -5.39 -20.87
CA GLU A 224 -27.36 -5.97 -22.00
C GLU A 224 -27.68 -4.93 -23.08
N ALA A 225 -27.85 -3.66 -22.72
CA ALA A 225 -28.11 -2.56 -23.65
C ALA A 225 -26.84 -2.03 -24.36
N ASP A 226 -25.67 -2.16 -23.74
CA ASP A 226 -24.35 -1.78 -24.30
C ASP A 226 -23.73 -2.88 -25.18
N ARG A 227 -24.35 -4.07 -25.20
CA ARG A 227 -23.95 -5.23 -26.01
C ARG A 227 -24.61 -5.25 -27.38
#